data_AF-A0A382SML1-F1
#
_entry.id   AF-A0A382SML1-F1
#
_cell.length_a   1.000
_cell.length_b   1.000
_cell.length_c   1.000
_cell.angle_alpha   90.00
_cell.angle_beta   90.00
_cell.angle_gamma   90.00
#
_symmetry.space_group_name_H-M   'P 1'
#
loop_
_entity.id
_entity.type
_entity.pdbx_description
1 polymer ?
#
loop_
_entity_poly.entity_id
_entity_poly.type
_entity_poly.pdbx_seq_one_letter_code
_entity_poly.pdbx_strand_id
1 'polypeptide(L)'
;MKNTHYRDGNVVLFLRSDSERYQARCKLPTGKWKRFATGESNIKKASRIACDKYDELKVLSKRKIAFDTRRFSDVAKLAIREMETELDAGYGKKSFVDYISALENYFIPYFGNINIDSIDYKKLKDFDEWRINKVGRVLSHSAINNHNSGLKRVFKVAVDRGWIHTVQVPELKNNGKRGARRPYFSIEE
;
A
#
# COMPACT_ATOMS: atom_id res chain seq x y z
N MET A 1 0.28 35.44 -0.56
CA MET A 1 0.14 34.58 0.63
C MET A 1 1.35 34.78 1.52
N LYS A 2 1.18 35.11 2.81
CA LYS A 2 2.29 35.18 3.76
C LYS A 2 2.79 33.76 4.02
N ASN A 3 4.02 33.48 3.62
CA ASN A 3 4.69 32.21 3.86
C ASN A 3 5.70 32.41 5.00
N THR A 4 5.65 31.56 6.01
CA THR A 4 6.60 31.58 7.12
C THR A 4 7.50 30.36 7.02
N HIS A 5 8.82 30.56 7.11
CA HIS A 5 9.83 29.54 6.93
C HIS A 5 10.39 29.08 8.29
N TYR A 6 10.59 27.78 8.45
CA TYR A 6 11.17 27.14 9.63
C TYR A 6 12.20 26.09 9.20
N ARG A 7 13.07 25.67 10.13
CA ARG A 7 14.09 24.61 9.92
C ARG A 7 14.95 24.86 8.67
N ASP A 8 15.53 26.06 8.59
CA ASP A 8 16.38 26.50 7.46
C ASP A 8 15.65 26.44 6.11
N GLY A 9 14.37 26.79 6.13
CA GLY A 9 13.51 26.77 4.93
C GLY A 9 12.99 25.39 4.54
N ASN A 10 13.33 24.32 5.26
CA ASN A 10 12.82 22.97 4.97
C ASN A 10 11.37 22.75 5.41
N VAL A 11 10.82 23.67 6.20
CA VAL A 11 9.40 23.70 6.57
C VAL A 11 8.85 25.06 6.17
N VAL A 12 7.76 25.06 5.41
CA VAL A 12 7.07 26.29 4.99
C VAL A 12 5.62 26.20 5.42
N LEU A 13 5.19 27.15 6.24
CA LEU A 13 3.82 27.32 6.68
C LEU A 13 3.14 28.40 5.84
N PHE A 14 1.92 28.14 5.38
CA PHE A 14 1.15 29.07 4.57
C PHE A 14 -0.34 28.94 4.85
N LEU A 15 -1.08 30.03 4.66
CA LEU A 15 -2.53 30.07 4.75
C LEU A 15 -3.11 30.21 3.33
N ARG A 16 -4.14 29.42 3.00
CA ARG A 16 -4.87 29.59 1.73
C ARG A 16 -5.89 30.71 1.86
N SER A 17 -6.30 31.29 0.73
CA SER A 17 -7.33 32.34 0.70
C SER A 17 -8.70 31.87 1.17
N ASP A 18 -8.98 30.57 1.03
CA ASP A 18 -10.26 29.91 1.32
C ASP A 18 -10.27 29.14 2.66
N SER A 19 -9.23 29.28 3.50
CA SER A 19 -9.11 28.48 4.72
C SER A 19 -8.54 29.27 5.88
N GLU A 20 -9.18 29.14 7.04
CA GLU A 20 -8.69 29.69 8.32
C GLU A 20 -7.63 28.80 8.99
N ARG A 21 -7.38 27.60 8.45
CA ARG A 21 -6.45 26.62 9.00
C ARG A 21 -5.15 26.65 8.23
N TYR A 22 -4.03 26.74 8.96
CA TYR A 22 -2.71 26.71 8.34
C TYR A 22 -2.44 25.38 7.64
N GLN A 23 -1.69 25.47 6.56
CA GLN A 23 -1.11 24.33 5.85
C GLN A 23 0.40 24.44 5.88
N ALA A 24 1.03 23.28 5.82
CA ALA A 24 2.47 23.17 5.82
C ALA A 24 2.93 22.36 4.62
N ARG A 25 4.14 22.65 4.16
CA ARG A 25 4.92 21.74 3.35
C ARG A 25 6.28 21.55 3.99
N CYS A 26 6.74 20.31 4.06
CA CYS A 26 8.08 19.99 4.48
C CYS A 26 8.86 19.35 3.33
N LYS A 27 10.16 19.60 3.29
CA LYS A 27 11.07 18.97 2.34
C LYS A 27 11.42 17.58 2.86
N LEU A 28 11.10 16.56 2.07
CA LEU A 28 11.48 15.18 2.35
C LEU A 28 12.99 15.01 2.15
N PRO A 29 13.61 13.99 2.76
CA PRO A 29 15.01 13.63 2.50
C PRO A 29 15.30 13.31 1.04
N THR A 30 14.29 12.88 0.27
CA THR A 30 14.37 12.71 -1.19
C THR A 30 14.44 14.02 -1.98
N GLY A 31 14.35 15.17 -1.31
CA GLY A 31 14.26 16.49 -1.92
C GLY A 31 12.85 16.91 -2.36
N LYS A 32 11.88 15.99 -2.39
CA LYS A 32 10.48 16.26 -2.75
C LYS A 32 9.76 17.02 -1.64
N TRP A 33 8.81 17.87 -1.99
CA TRP A 33 7.96 18.58 -1.02
C TRP A 33 6.70 17.78 -0.69
N LYS A 34 6.43 17.55 0.60
CA LYS A 34 5.19 16.94 1.09
C LYS A 34 4.30 17.99 1.73
N ARG A 35 3.10 18.17 1.18
CA ARG A 35 2.06 19.07 1.71
C ARG A 35 1.17 18.33 2.71
N PHE A 36 0.78 19.01 3.79
CA PHE A 36 -0.20 18.53 4.76
C PHE A 36 -0.88 19.70 5.47
N ALA A 37 -2.10 19.49 5.95
CA ALA A 37 -2.79 20.46 6.80
C ALA A 37 -2.27 20.33 8.24
N THR A 38 -2.07 21.45 8.94
CA THR A 38 -1.75 21.41 10.39
C THR A 38 -3.00 21.25 11.24
N GLY A 39 -4.17 21.61 10.69
CA GLY A 39 -5.44 21.59 11.42
C GLY A 39 -5.59 22.74 12.42
N GLU A 40 -4.64 23.67 12.49
CA GLU A 40 -4.61 24.74 13.48
C GLU A 40 -4.74 26.11 12.83
N SER A 41 -5.52 27.01 13.44
CA SER A 41 -5.62 28.43 13.04
C SER A 41 -4.61 29.32 13.77
N ASN A 42 -3.97 28.82 14.83
CA ASN A 42 -2.93 29.54 15.55
C ASN A 42 -1.53 29.24 14.93
N ILE A 43 -0.80 30.29 14.55
CA ILE A 43 0.50 30.17 13.90
C ILE A 43 1.55 29.42 14.74
N LYS A 44 1.58 29.62 16.06
CA LYS A 44 2.55 28.97 16.96
C LYS A 44 2.26 27.47 17.10
N LYS A 45 0.98 27.09 17.24
CA LYS A 45 0.58 25.68 17.27
C LYS A 45 0.84 25.00 15.93
N ALA A 46 0.47 25.67 14.84
CA ALA A 46 0.69 25.18 13.48
C ALA A 46 2.18 24.99 13.16
N SER A 47 3.05 25.92 13.56
CA SER A 47 4.48 25.80 13.34
C SER A 47 5.10 24.65 14.14
N ARG A 48 4.66 24.44 15.38
CA ARG A 48 5.08 23.29 16.19
C ARG A 48 4.73 21.97 15.51
N ILE A 49 3.48 21.77 15.12
CA ILE A 49 3.03 20.56 14.40
C ILE A 49 3.84 20.36 13.12
N ALA A 50 4.09 21.42 12.36
CA ALA A 50 4.83 21.34 11.11
C ALA A 50 6.32 20.95 11.33
N CYS A 51 6.95 21.52 12.36
CA CYS A 51 8.33 21.21 12.75
C CYS A 51 8.47 19.80 13.31
N ASP A 52 7.57 19.39 14.21
CA ASP A 52 7.57 18.04 14.82
C ASP A 52 7.43 16.96 13.73
N LYS A 53 6.53 17.20 12.77
CA LYS A 53 6.37 16.30 11.61
C LYS A 53 7.62 16.22 10.73
N TYR A 54 8.34 17.32 10.54
CA TYR A 54 9.60 17.30 9.81
C TYR A 54 10.70 16.52 10.55
N ASP A 55 10.79 16.68 11.87
CA ASP A 55 11.75 15.94 12.69
C ASP A 55 11.42 14.44 12.69
N GLU A 56 10.14 14.07 12.78
CA GLU A 56 9.67 12.69 12.63
C GLU A 56 10.11 12.10 11.28
N LEU A 57 9.89 12.81 10.17
CA LEU A 57 10.31 12.36 8.84
C LEU A 57 11.83 12.16 8.74
N LYS A 58 12.63 13.01 9.41
CA LYS A 58 14.09 12.81 9.51
C LYS A 58 14.44 11.56 10.29
N VAL A 59 13.77 11.31 11.42
CA VAL A 59 13.99 10.10 12.23
C VAL A 59 13.61 8.84 11.45
N LEU A 60 12.44 8.83 10.79
CA LEU A 60 12.00 7.73 9.93
C LEU A 60 13.01 7.45 8.82
N SER A 61 13.49 8.50 8.15
CA SER A 61 14.52 8.35 7.12
C SER A 61 15.84 7.81 7.65
N LYS A 62 16.31 8.27 8.82
CA LYS A 62 17.51 7.73 9.47
C LYS A 62 17.36 6.25 9.83
N ARG A 63 16.16 5.87 10.27
CA ARG A 63 15.82 4.48 10.63
C ARG A 63 15.46 3.61 9.42
N LYS A 64 15.53 4.15 8.19
CA LYS A 64 15.10 3.47 6.97
C LYS A 64 13.66 2.94 7.11
N ILE A 65 12.77 3.81 7.58
CA ILE A 65 11.32 3.59 7.62
C ILE A 65 10.69 4.52 6.57
N ALA A 66 9.72 3.99 5.81
CA ALA A 66 9.12 4.71 4.70
C ALA A 66 8.27 5.87 5.24
N PHE A 67 8.51 7.06 4.71
CA PHE A 67 7.86 8.30 5.14
C PHE A 67 6.84 8.85 4.13
N ASP A 68 6.74 8.20 2.97
CA ASP A 68 5.75 8.48 1.95
C ASP A 68 5.02 7.20 1.53
N THR A 69 4.06 6.78 2.35
CA THR A 69 3.17 5.65 2.05
C THR A 69 2.02 6.08 1.11
N ARG A 70 1.39 5.09 0.47
CA ARG A 70 0.24 5.26 -0.42
C ARG A 70 -0.92 4.38 0.02
N ARG A 71 -2.13 4.73 -0.40
CA ARG A 71 -3.28 3.85 -0.23
C ARG A 71 -3.06 2.57 -1.03
N PHE A 72 -3.47 1.44 -0.47
CA PHE A 72 -3.33 0.14 -1.12
C PHE A 72 -3.97 0.15 -2.51
N SER A 73 -5.14 0.77 -2.67
CA SER A 73 -5.82 0.87 -3.97
C SER A 73 -4.97 1.56 -5.04
N ASP A 74 -4.25 2.63 -4.71
CA ASP A 74 -3.37 3.33 -5.65
C ASP A 74 -2.20 2.44 -6.08
N VAL A 75 -1.60 1.73 -5.13
CA VAL A 75 -0.48 0.82 -5.41
C VAL A 75 -0.93 -0.41 -6.19
N ALA A 76 -2.10 -0.96 -5.86
CA ALA A 76 -2.68 -2.10 -6.54
C ALA A 76 -3.03 -1.77 -8.00
N LYS A 77 -3.58 -0.58 -8.27
CA LYS A 77 -3.85 -0.13 -9.65
C LYS A 77 -2.58 -0.01 -10.49
N LEU A 78 -1.46 0.41 -9.89
CA LEU A 78 -0.18 0.43 -10.58
C LEU A 78 0.33 -0.98 -10.87
N ALA A 79 0.23 -1.90 -9.91
CA ALA A 79 0.60 -3.29 -10.10
C ALA A 79 -0.25 -3.99 -11.17
N ILE A 80 -1.56 -3.71 -11.21
CA ILE A 80 -2.48 -4.20 -12.25
C ILE A 80 -2.02 -3.68 -13.61
N ARG A 81 -1.81 -2.36 -13.76
CA ARG A 81 -1.37 -1.77 -15.02
C ARG A 81 -0.03 -2.34 -15.51
N GLU A 82 0.93 -2.57 -14.61
CA GLU A 82 2.19 -3.23 -14.96
C GLU A 82 1.93 -4.65 -15.49
N MET A 83 1.10 -5.45 -14.82
CA MET A 83 0.74 -6.80 -15.28
C MET A 83 -0.03 -6.81 -16.61
N GLU A 84 -0.97 -5.90 -16.82
CA GLU A 84 -1.70 -5.71 -18.08
C GLU A 84 -0.74 -5.36 -19.22
N THR A 85 0.17 -4.42 -18.99
CA THR A 85 1.19 -4.03 -19.98
C THR A 85 2.09 -5.21 -20.37
N GLU A 86 2.50 -6.03 -19.39
CA GLU A 86 3.28 -7.25 -19.65
C GLU A 86 2.47 -8.28 -20.46
N LEU A 87 1.17 -8.45 -20.16
CA LEU A 87 0.26 -9.33 -20.91
C LEU A 87 0.08 -8.87 -22.35
N ASP A 88 -0.21 -7.59 -22.56
CA ASP A 88 -0.44 -7.00 -23.89
C ASP A 88 0.82 -7.08 -24.78
N ALA A 89 1.99 -6.97 -24.18
CA ALA A 89 3.27 -7.12 -24.87
C ALA A 89 3.66 -8.60 -25.14
N GLY A 90 2.86 -9.57 -24.72
CA GLY A 90 3.02 -10.99 -25.05
C GLY A 90 4.08 -11.75 -24.23
N TYR A 91 4.74 -11.12 -23.27
CA TYR A 91 5.71 -11.78 -22.37
C TYR A 91 5.20 -11.95 -20.94
N GLY A 92 4.00 -11.43 -20.64
CA GLY A 92 3.33 -11.59 -19.35
C GLY A 92 2.92 -13.03 -19.07
N LYS A 93 2.93 -13.40 -17.79
CA LYS A 93 2.49 -14.74 -17.37
C LYS A 93 0.98 -14.85 -17.49
N LYS A 94 0.46 -15.94 -18.07
CA LYS A 94 -0.99 -16.21 -18.11
C LYS A 94 -1.67 -16.13 -16.73
N SER A 95 -0.95 -16.48 -15.67
CA SER A 95 -1.43 -16.39 -14.28
C SER A 95 -1.69 -14.96 -13.80
N PHE A 96 -1.21 -13.93 -14.50
CA PHE A 96 -1.51 -12.53 -14.16
C PHE A 96 -3.00 -12.22 -14.25
N VAL A 97 -3.75 -12.89 -15.13
CA VAL A 97 -5.21 -12.76 -15.20
C VAL A 97 -5.84 -13.14 -13.86
N ASP A 98 -5.40 -14.25 -13.26
CA ASP A 98 -5.86 -14.66 -11.93
C ASP A 98 -5.42 -13.69 -10.82
N TYR A 99 -4.23 -13.10 -10.96
CA TYR A 99 -3.69 -12.17 -9.96
C TYR A 99 -4.47 -10.85 -9.98
N ILE A 100 -4.73 -10.31 -11.17
CA ILE A 100 -5.53 -9.09 -11.38
C ILE A 100 -6.93 -9.33 -10.83
N SER A 101 -7.58 -10.43 -11.21
CA SER A 101 -8.91 -10.79 -10.69
C SER A 101 -8.92 -10.90 -9.16
N ALA A 102 -7.88 -11.48 -8.54
CA ALA A 102 -7.78 -11.54 -7.10
C ALA A 102 -7.66 -10.13 -6.46
N LEU A 103 -6.86 -9.26 -7.06
CA LEU A 103 -6.67 -7.87 -6.60
C LEU A 103 -7.97 -7.07 -6.67
N GLU A 104 -8.69 -7.15 -7.78
CA GLU A 104 -9.93 -6.40 -8.00
C GLU A 104 -11.09 -6.91 -7.16
N ASN A 105 -11.25 -8.22 -7.04
CA ASN A 105 -12.42 -8.81 -6.40
C ASN A 105 -12.28 -8.96 -4.89
N TYR A 106 -11.06 -9.01 -4.36
CA TYR A 106 -10.83 -9.26 -2.93
C TYR A 106 -9.99 -8.19 -2.26
N PHE A 107 -8.78 -7.92 -2.76
CA PHE A 107 -7.85 -7.06 -2.03
C PHE A 107 -8.23 -5.58 -2.09
N ILE A 108 -8.58 -5.03 -3.26
CA ILE A 108 -8.98 -3.62 -3.39
C ILE A 108 -10.26 -3.32 -2.59
N PRO A 109 -11.32 -4.15 -2.64
CA PRO A 109 -12.53 -3.93 -1.83
C PRO A 109 -12.26 -3.91 -0.32
N TYR A 110 -11.31 -4.72 0.17
CA TYR A 110 -11.01 -4.82 1.59
C TYR A 110 -9.98 -3.78 2.06
N PHE A 111 -8.84 -3.70 1.36
CA PHE A 111 -7.71 -2.85 1.74
C PHE A 111 -7.68 -1.48 1.09
N GLY A 112 -8.57 -1.16 0.14
CA GLY A 112 -8.40 -0.03 -0.78
C GLY A 112 -8.12 1.33 -0.12
N ASN A 113 -8.71 1.59 1.06
CA ASN A 113 -8.53 2.83 1.82
C ASN A 113 -7.44 2.78 2.90
N ILE A 114 -6.80 1.63 3.08
CA ILE A 114 -5.75 1.38 4.06
C ILE A 114 -4.40 1.75 3.43
N ASN A 115 -3.50 2.32 4.23
CA ASN A 115 -2.14 2.59 3.76
C ASN A 115 -1.34 1.29 3.69
N ILE A 116 -0.56 1.11 2.62
CA ILE A 116 0.12 -0.16 2.33
C ILE A 116 1.15 -0.56 3.41
N ASP A 117 1.81 0.41 4.04
CA ASP A 117 2.76 0.22 5.14
C ASP A 117 2.11 -0.28 6.45
N SER A 118 0.79 -0.15 6.56
CA SER A 118 0.04 -0.60 7.73
C SER A 118 -0.50 -2.03 7.62
N ILE A 119 -0.31 -2.70 6.46
CA ILE A 119 -0.80 -4.07 6.24
C ILE A 119 0.15 -5.05 6.94
N ASP A 120 -0.20 -5.41 8.17
CA ASP A 120 0.50 -6.34 9.03
C ASP A 120 -0.16 -7.74 9.03
N TYR A 121 0.43 -8.68 9.77
CA TYR A 121 -0.10 -10.04 9.89
C TYR A 121 -1.52 -10.09 10.45
N LYS A 122 -1.88 -9.19 11.37
CA LYS A 122 -3.23 -9.15 11.97
C LYS A 122 -4.26 -8.80 10.91
N LYS A 123 -4.01 -7.77 10.10
CA LYS A 123 -4.90 -7.36 9.02
C LYS A 123 -5.03 -8.42 7.92
N LEU A 124 -3.98 -9.19 7.66
CA LEU A 124 -4.05 -10.33 6.74
C LEU A 124 -4.94 -11.45 7.27
N LYS A 125 -4.91 -11.73 8.59
CA LYS A 125 -5.81 -12.70 9.21
C LYS A 125 -7.27 -12.24 9.12
N ASP A 126 -7.53 -10.97 9.44
CA ASP A 126 -8.87 -10.38 9.34
C ASP A 126 -9.39 -10.43 7.88
N PHE A 127 -8.50 -10.23 6.90
CA PHE A 127 -8.82 -10.40 5.48
C PHE A 127 -9.14 -11.85 5.11
N ASP A 128 -8.40 -12.82 5.62
CA ASP A 128 -8.66 -14.24 5.35
C ASP A 128 -10.07 -14.65 5.83
N GLU A 129 -10.46 -14.20 7.03
CA GLU A 129 -11.81 -14.42 7.59
C GLU A 129 -12.88 -13.74 6.74
N TRP A 130 -12.68 -12.47 6.38
CA TRP A 130 -13.58 -11.74 5.49
C TRP A 130 -13.72 -12.41 4.12
N ARG A 131 -12.62 -12.90 3.54
CA ARG A 131 -12.61 -13.57 2.24
C ARG A 131 -13.40 -14.88 2.28
N ILE A 132 -13.27 -15.66 3.36
CA ILE A 132 -14.06 -16.89 3.55
C ILE A 132 -15.55 -16.55 3.62
N ASN A 133 -15.93 -15.54 4.39
CA ASN A 133 -17.32 -15.09 4.50
C ASN A 133 -17.87 -14.59 3.16
N LYS A 134 -17.08 -13.82 2.40
CA LYS A 134 -17.46 -13.30 1.07
C LYS A 134 -17.70 -14.42 0.05
N VAL A 135 -16.91 -15.49 0.08
CA VAL A 135 -17.02 -16.60 -0.88
C VAL A 135 -17.99 -17.69 -0.39
N GLY A 136 -18.27 -17.75 0.91
CA GLY A 136 -19.08 -18.79 1.54
C GLY A 136 -18.36 -20.13 1.71
N ARG A 137 -17.05 -20.20 1.40
CA ARG A 137 -16.20 -21.39 1.57
C ARG A 137 -14.72 -21.05 1.60
N VAL A 138 -13.91 -21.97 2.10
CA VAL A 138 -12.46 -21.90 2.01
C VAL A 138 -12.02 -22.10 0.57
N LEU A 139 -11.19 -21.18 0.05
CA LEU A 139 -10.60 -21.28 -1.28
C LEU A 139 -9.60 -22.44 -1.36
N SER A 140 -9.37 -22.93 -2.59
CA SER A 140 -8.36 -23.96 -2.81
C SER A 140 -6.96 -23.42 -2.54
N HIS A 141 -6.02 -24.31 -2.22
CA HIS A 141 -4.62 -23.94 -2.06
C HIS A 141 -4.05 -23.23 -3.30
N SER A 142 -4.44 -23.65 -4.51
CA SER A 142 -4.01 -23.00 -5.76
C SER A 142 -4.55 -21.56 -5.87
N ALA A 143 -5.83 -21.35 -5.55
CA ALA A 143 -6.43 -20.01 -5.57
C ALA A 143 -5.73 -19.07 -4.56
N ILE A 144 -5.46 -19.55 -3.33
CA ILE A 144 -4.73 -18.73 -2.34
C ILE A 144 -3.29 -18.44 -2.79
N ASN A 145 -2.62 -19.37 -3.48
CA ASN A 145 -1.31 -19.11 -4.07
C ASN A 145 -1.36 -17.98 -5.11
N ASN A 146 -2.38 -17.96 -5.96
CA ASN A 146 -2.58 -16.89 -6.94
C ASN A 146 -2.86 -15.56 -6.23
N HIS A 147 -3.71 -15.55 -5.20
CA HIS A 147 -3.98 -14.36 -4.39
C HIS A 147 -2.70 -13.81 -3.74
N ASN A 148 -1.90 -14.69 -3.12
CA ASN A 148 -0.64 -14.30 -2.48
C ASN A 148 0.38 -13.78 -3.50
N SER A 149 0.39 -14.34 -4.71
CA SER A 149 1.28 -13.89 -5.80
C SER A 149 0.88 -12.50 -6.30
N GLY A 150 -0.42 -12.25 -6.46
CA GLY A 150 -0.95 -10.91 -6.77
C GLY A 150 -0.59 -9.88 -5.69
N LEU A 151 -0.80 -10.22 -4.41
CA LEU A 151 -0.45 -9.33 -3.30
C LEU A 151 1.06 -9.05 -3.23
N LYS A 152 1.92 -10.05 -3.49
CA LYS A 152 3.38 -9.85 -3.57
C LYS A 152 3.76 -8.85 -4.67
N ARG A 153 3.08 -8.83 -5.81
CA ARG A 153 3.30 -7.82 -6.86
C ARG A 153 2.98 -6.42 -6.36
N VAL A 154 1.88 -6.24 -5.64
CA VAL A 154 1.54 -4.93 -5.02
C VAL A 154 2.64 -4.48 -4.05
N PHE A 155 3.09 -5.36 -3.15
CA PHE A 155 4.18 -5.02 -2.23
C PHE A 155 5.49 -4.73 -2.95
N LYS A 156 5.81 -5.47 -4.02
CA LYS A 156 6.99 -5.19 -4.84
C LYS A 156 6.94 -3.78 -5.45
N VAL A 157 5.82 -3.39 -6.06
CA VAL A 157 5.60 -2.04 -6.60
C VAL A 157 5.84 -0.97 -5.53
N ALA A 158 5.38 -1.22 -4.30
CA ALA A 158 5.56 -0.31 -3.18
C ALA A 158 7.01 -0.22 -2.70
N VAL A 159 7.72 -1.35 -2.63
CA VAL A 159 9.15 -1.40 -2.26
C VAL A 159 10.00 -0.68 -3.32
N ASP A 160 9.79 -1.00 -4.61
CA ASP A 160 10.57 -0.44 -5.71
C ASP A 160 10.42 1.09 -5.80
N ARG A 161 9.30 1.64 -5.32
CA ARG A 161 9.01 3.08 -5.27
C ARG A 161 9.33 3.73 -3.91
N GLY A 162 9.83 2.95 -2.94
CA GLY A 162 10.22 3.42 -1.62
C GLY A 162 9.03 3.80 -0.72
N TRP A 163 7.84 3.28 -0.99
CA TRP A 163 6.64 3.53 -0.18
C TRP A 163 6.54 2.62 1.05
N ILE A 164 7.22 1.48 1.01
CA ILE A 164 7.46 0.58 2.13
C ILE A 164 8.89 0.03 2.04
N HIS A 165 9.42 -0.49 3.14
CA HIS A 165 10.65 -1.28 3.14
C HIS A 165 10.34 -2.77 3.06
N THR A 166 11.30 -3.55 2.56
CA THR A 166 11.21 -5.02 2.48
C THR A 166 10.92 -5.67 3.83
N VAL A 167 11.47 -5.14 4.92
CA VAL A 167 11.22 -5.61 6.30
C VAL A 167 9.78 -5.43 6.76
N GLN A 168 9.01 -4.54 6.12
CA GLN A 168 7.59 -4.32 6.42
C GLN A 168 6.68 -5.27 5.65
N VAL A 169 7.20 -6.02 4.67
CA VAL A 169 6.38 -6.94 3.87
C VAL A 169 6.09 -8.18 4.72
N PRO A 170 4.82 -8.44 5.08
CA PRO A 170 4.47 -9.59 5.90
C PRO A 170 4.66 -10.90 5.13
N GLU A 171 4.97 -11.96 5.87
CA GLU A 171 4.98 -13.31 5.30
C GLU A 171 3.55 -13.74 4.96
N LEU A 172 3.33 -14.14 3.69
CA LEU A 172 2.03 -14.60 3.22
C LEU A 172 1.95 -16.12 3.32
N LYS A 173 1.09 -16.62 4.22
CA LYS A 173 0.83 -18.05 4.41
C LYS A 173 -0.28 -18.53 3.50
N ASN A 174 -0.25 -19.81 3.14
CA ASN A 174 -1.33 -20.45 2.39
C ASN A 174 -2.06 -21.46 3.28
N ASN A 175 -3.25 -21.07 3.72
CA ASN A 175 -4.13 -21.89 4.55
C ASN A 175 -5.29 -22.52 3.74
N GLY A 176 -5.11 -22.65 2.42
CA GLY A 176 -6.16 -23.10 1.51
C GLY A 176 -6.39 -24.60 1.58
N LYS A 177 -7.59 -25.04 1.18
CA LYS A 177 -7.91 -26.47 1.14
C LYS A 177 -6.97 -27.17 0.16
N ARG A 178 -6.17 -28.13 0.67
CA ARG A 178 -5.29 -28.96 -0.17
C ARG A 178 -6.15 -29.75 -1.16
N GLY A 179 -5.73 -29.80 -2.43
CA GLY A 179 -6.44 -30.56 -3.45
C GLY A 179 -6.41 -32.05 -3.13
N ALA A 180 -7.53 -32.74 -3.34
CA ALA A 180 -7.51 -34.19 -3.44
C ALA A 180 -6.83 -34.58 -4.76
N ARG A 181 -5.99 -35.63 -4.75
CA ARG A 181 -5.48 -36.22 -6.00
C ARG A 181 -6.68 -36.64 -6.84
N ARG A 182 -6.70 -36.28 -8.13
CA ARG A 182 -7.69 -36.83 -9.05
C ARG A 182 -7.49 -38.35 -9.11
N PRO A 183 -8.56 -39.17 -9.10
CA PRO A 183 -8.41 -40.59 -9.36
C PRO A 183 -7.69 -40.77 -10.70
N TYR A 184 -6.71 -41.66 -10.72
CA TYR A 184 -6.04 -42.06 -11.96
C TYR A 184 -7.05 -42.80 -12.83
N PHE A 185 -7.01 -42.60 -14.15
CA PHE A 185 -7.83 -43.35 -15.09
C PHE A 185 -7.58 -44.85 -14.86
N SER A 186 -8.60 -45.60 -14.40
CA SER A 186 -8.57 -47.06 -14.48
C SER A 186 -8.75 -47.44 -15.94
N ILE A 187 -7.95 -48.41 -16.42
CA ILE A 187 -7.95 -48.92 -17.81
C ILE A 187 -9.18 -49.82 -18.05
N GLU A 188 -10.37 -49.35 -17.67
CA GLU A 188 -11.66 -49.99 -17.97
C GLU A 188 -12.61 -48.98 -18.63
N GLU A 189 -12.15 -48.38 -19.73
CA GLU A 189 -12.97 -47.82 -20.82
C GLU A 189 -12.48 -48.43 -22.14
#